data_AF-A0A419AUC9-F1
#
_entry.id   AF-A0A419AUC9-F1
#
_cell.length_a   1.000
_cell.length_b   1.000
_cell.length_c   1.000
_cell.angle_alpha   90.00
_cell.angle_beta   90.00
_cell.angle_gamma   90.00
#
_symmetry.space_group_name_H-M   'P 1'
#
loop_
_entity.id
_entity.type
_entity.pdbx_description
1 polymer ?
#
loop_
_entity_poly.entity_id
_entity_poly.type
_entity_poly.pdbx_seq_one_letter_code
_entity_poly.pdbx_strand_id
1 'polypeptide(L)'
;MKTKVTTEKMVFVEKTETDTAEWDYMWAALGQHAMNRNLPDPTAAKNFGERWQYMESREITYLFFFKRYYHFFRHRMHPTGSGRECIKIPASRGFNPTNVVL
;
A
#
# COMPACT_ATOMS: atom_id res chain seq x y z
N MET A 1 8.93 29.88 -9.20
CA MET A 1 8.27 28.76 -8.49
C MET A 1 9.32 27.66 -8.31
N LYS A 2 9.85 27.43 -7.10
CA LYS A 2 10.87 26.38 -6.88
C LYS A 2 10.15 25.04 -6.75
N THR A 3 10.24 24.19 -7.76
CA THR A 3 9.76 22.81 -7.70
C THR A 3 10.56 22.09 -6.60
N LYS A 4 9.91 21.79 -5.47
CA LYS A 4 10.55 21.05 -4.38
C LYS A 4 10.73 19.60 -4.87
N VAL A 5 11.97 19.21 -5.08
CA VAL A 5 12.33 17.83 -5.42
C VAL A 5 12.13 16.99 -4.16
N THR A 6 11.12 16.13 -4.18
CA THR A 6 10.94 15.07 -3.17
C THR A 6 11.90 13.94 -3.54
N THR A 7 12.91 13.70 -2.73
CA THR A 7 13.82 12.57 -2.94
C THR A 7 13.19 11.31 -2.37
N GLU A 8 12.72 10.42 -3.24
CA GLU A 8 12.24 9.10 -2.86
C GLU A 8 13.45 8.17 -2.61
N LYS A 9 13.83 7.98 -1.35
CA LYS A 9 14.74 6.90 -0.99
C LYS A 9 13.92 5.62 -0.85
N MET A 10 13.95 4.76 -1.86
CA MET A 10 13.32 3.44 -1.80
C MET A 10 14.09 2.55 -0.82
N VAL A 11 13.50 2.31 0.34
CA VAL A 11 13.90 1.22 1.23
C VAL A 11 12.90 0.11 1.00
N PHE A 12 13.34 -0.99 0.39
CA PHE A 12 12.53 -2.19 0.18
C PHE A 12 12.39 -2.91 1.52
N VAL A 13 11.16 -3.01 2.01
CA VAL A 13 10.81 -3.94 3.08
C VAL A 13 10.08 -5.09 2.39
N GLU A 14 10.79 -6.20 2.26
CA GLU A 14 10.51 -7.27 1.29
C GLU A 14 9.20 -8.03 1.58
N LYS A 15 8.70 -7.98 2.82
CA LYS A 15 7.46 -8.66 3.19
C LYS A 15 6.91 -8.09 4.48
N THR A 16 5.65 -7.69 4.48
CA THR A 16 4.88 -7.64 5.74
C THR A 16 4.46 -9.07 6.02
N GLU A 17 4.76 -9.59 7.20
CA GLU A 17 4.34 -10.93 7.59
C GLU A 17 2.81 -11.02 7.50
N THR A 18 2.32 -12.06 6.83
CA THR A 18 0.89 -12.41 6.82
C THR A 18 0.45 -12.71 8.25
N ASP A 19 -0.81 -12.41 8.58
CA ASP A 19 -1.40 -12.66 9.91
C ASP A 19 -0.85 -11.77 11.05
N THR A 20 -0.29 -10.62 10.71
CA THR A 20 0.04 -9.57 11.68
C THR A 20 -1.07 -8.52 11.77
N ALA A 21 -1.12 -7.78 12.89
CA ALA A 21 -2.04 -6.65 13.02
C ALA A 21 -1.84 -5.59 11.91
N GLU A 22 -0.60 -5.43 11.42
CA GLU A 22 -0.33 -4.54 10.28
C GLU A 22 -0.94 -5.07 8.99
N TRP A 23 -0.84 -6.39 8.75
CA TRP A 23 -1.44 -7.04 7.60
C TRP A 23 -2.94 -6.78 7.55
N ASP A 24 -3.64 -7.03 8.65
CA ASP A 24 -5.08 -6.78 8.75
C ASP A 24 -5.41 -5.30 8.57
N TYR A 25 -4.62 -4.41 9.18
CA TYR A 25 -4.78 -2.97 9.06
C TYR A 25 -4.67 -2.50 7.61
N MET A 26 -3.64 -2.92 6.87
CA MET A 26 -3.43 -2.46 5.50
C MET A 26 -4.51 -2.97 4.55
N TRP A 27 -5.00 -4.20 4.72
CA TRP A 27 -6.09 -4.75 3.90
C TRP A 27 -7.44 -4.10 4.24
N ALA A 28 -7.72 -3.82 5.52
CA ALA A 28 -8.92 -3.08 5.92
C ALA A 28 -8.91 -1.65 5.35
N ALA A 29 -7.78 -0.95 5.43
CA ALA A 29 -7.61 0.37 4.85
C ALA A 29 -7.73 0.36 3.33
N LEU A 30 -7.22 -0.69 2.66
CA LEU A 30 -7.41 -0.89 1.22
C LEU A 30 -8.89 -1.03 0.87
N GLY A 31 -9.66 -1.83 1.61
CA GLY A 31 -11.10 -1.99 1.37
C GLY A 31 -11.89 -0.68 1.53
N GLN A 32 -11.48 0.20 2.45
CA GLN A 32 -12.10 1.50 2.66
C GLN A 32 -11.69 2.57 1.63
N HIS A 33 -10.69 2.29 0.78
CA HIS A 33 -10.23 3.24 -0.22
C HIS A 33 -11.37 3.64 -1.16
N ALA A 34 -11.36 4.89 -1.64
CA ALA A 34 -12.46 5.45 -2.44
C ALA A 34 -12.80 4.63 -3.70
N MET A 35 -11.79 3.96 -4.29
CA MET A 35 -11.98 3.06 -5.45
C MET A 35 -12.66 1.74 -5.09
N ASN A 36 -12.55 1.30 -3.84
CA ASN A 36 -12.94 -0.02 -3.38
C ASN A 36 -14.25 -0.01 -2.60
N ARG A 37 -14.53 1.04 -1.82
CA ARG A 37 -15.60 1.09 -0.81
C ARG A 37 -17.02 0.81 -1.31
N ASN A 38 -17.26 0.96 -2.62
CA ASN A 38 -18.56 0.73 -3.25
C ASN A 38 -18.64 -0.62 -4.00
N LEU A 39 -17.59 -1.45 -3.92
CA LEU A 39 -17.58 -2.77 -4.53
C LEU A 39 -18.27 -3.81 -3.62
N PRO A 40 -18.80 -4.90 -4.20
CA PRO A 40 -19.37 -6.00 -3.41
C PRO A 40 -18.37 -6.68 -2.46
N ASP A 41 -17.11 -6.75 -2.86
CA ASP A 41 -15.98 -7.21 -2.05
C ASP A 41 -14.84 -6.18 -2.19
N PRO A 42 -14.83 -5.13 -1.34
CA PRO A 42 -13.90 -4.01 -1.47
C PRO A 42 -12.43 -4.41 -1.40
N THR A 43 -12.09 -5.37 -0.56
CA THR A 43 -10.70 -5.76 -0.30
C THR A 43 -10.17 -6.68 -1.40
N ALA A 44 -11.00 -7.58 -1.94
CA ALA A 44 -10.59 -8.41 -3.06
C ALA A 44 -10.60 -7.65 -4.39
N ALA A 45 -11.58 -6.76 -4.58
CA ALA A 45 -11.89 -6.07 -5.83
C ALA A 45 -11.88 -6.99 -7.07
N LYS A 46 -12.44 -8.21 -6.91
CA LYS A 46 -12.30 -9.27 -7.90
C LYS A 46 -12.84 -8.84 -9.27
N ASN A 47 -12.01 -8.96 -10.30
CA ASN A 47 -12.40 -8.70 -11.69
C ASN A 47 -11.66 -9.62 -12.65
N PHE A 48 -12.37 -10.33 -13.52
CA PHE A 48 -11.78 -11.31 -14.46
C PHE A 48 -10.79 -12.31 -13.82
N GLY A 49 -11.03 -12.70 -12.56
CA GLY A 49 -10.14 -13.59 -11.80
C GLY A 49 -8.93 -12.91 -11.15
N GLU A 50 -8.66 -11.65 -11.47
CA GLU A 50 -7.64 -10.82 -10.83
C GLU A 50 -8.17 -10.19 -9.53
N ARG A 51 -7.24 -9.86 -8.63
CA ARG A 51 -7.49 -9.22 -7.33
C ARG A 51 -6.35 -8.25 -7.01
N TRP A 52 -6.49 -7.48 -5.93
CA TRP A 52 -5.39 -6.73 -5.36
C TRP A 52 -4.22 -7.66 -4.98
N GLN A 53 -3.01 -7.22 -5.32
CA GLN A 53 -1.75 -7.87 -4.98
C GLN A 53 -0.96 -6.92 -4.10
N TYR A 54 -0.59 -7.39 -2.91
CA TYR A 54 0.40 -6.70 -2.08
C TYR A 54 1.77 -6.84 -2.73
N MET A 55 2.47 -5.71 -2.89
CA MET A 55 3.77 -5.68 -3.57
C MET A 55 4.91 -5.61 -2.58
N GLU A 56 4.89 -4.60 -1.71
CA GLU A 56 5.99 -4.27 -0.81
C GLU A 56 5.58 -3.15 0.14
N SER A 57 6.42 -2.92 1.15
CA SER A 57 6.40 -1.71 1.97
C SER A 57 7.62 -0.85 1.64
N ARG A 58 7.43 0.46 1.52
CA ARG A 58 8.53 1.41 1.29
C ARG A 58 8.56 2.50 2.34
N GLU A 59 9.75 2.80 2.83
CA GLU A 59 10.01 4.06 3.54
C GLU A 59 9.98 5.21 2.54
N ILE A 60 9.20 6.26 2.82
CA ILE A 60 9.21 7.50 2.07
C ILE A 60 9.67 8.61 3.01
N THR A 61 10.74 9.30 2.62
CA THR A 61 11.28 10.45 3.35
C THR A 61 10.69 11.74 2.76
N TYR A 62 10.14 12.59 3.63
CA TYR A 62 9.62 13.91 3.31
C TYR A 62 10.61 15.00 3.74
N LEU A 63 10.30 16.26 3.39
CA LEU A 63 11.10 17.41 3.86
C LEU A 63 11.27 17.38 5.39
N PHE A 64 12.45 17.79 5.85
CA PHE A 64 12.83 17.88 7.27
C PHE A 64 12.89 16.54 8.03
N PHE A 65 13.44 15.49 7.41
CA PHE A 65 13.70 14.17 8.03
C PHE A 65 12.44 13.41 8.49
N PHE A 66 11.24 13.87 8.15
CA PHE A 66 10.04 13.12 8.44
C PHE A 66 9.97 11.88 7.54
N LYS A 67 9.89 10.70 8.14
CA LYS A 67 9.80 9.42 7.42
C LYS A 67 8.43 8.80 7.66
N ARG A 68 7.88 8.16 6.64
CA ARG A 68 6.65 7.37 6.76
C ARG A 68 6.73 6.15 5.87
N TYR A 69 6.24 5.01 6.36
CA TYR A 69 6.11 3.80 5.57
C TYR A 69 4.77 3.76 4.84
N TYR A 70 4.79 3.21 3.63
CA TYR A 70 3.61 2.96 2.81
C TYR A 70 3.62 1.54 2.26
N HIS A 71 2.46 0.89 2.31
CA HIS A 71 2.17 -0.39 1.66
C HIS A 71 1.70 -0.13 0.24
N PHE A 72 2.31 -0.81 -0.73
CA PHE A 72 1.99 -0.69 -2.14
C PHE A 72 1.15 -1.87 -2.60
N PHE A 73 0.00 -1.56 -3.20
CA PHE A 73 -0.92 -2.52 -3.78
C PHE A 73 -1.04 -2.30 -5.27
N ARG A 74 -1.17 -3.40 -6.03
CA ARG A 74 -1.38 -3.39 -7.48
C ARG A 74 -2.63 -4.19 -7.84
N HIS A 75 -3.44 -3.64 -8.73
CA HIS A 75 -4.52 -4.37 -9.39
C HIS A 75 -4.30 -4.31 -10.91
N ARG A 76 -4.28 -5.44 -11.60
CA ARG A 76 -4.00 -5.46 -13.06
C ARG A 76 -5.16 -4.93 -13.89
N MET A 77 -6.39 -5.18 -13.46
CA MET A 77 -7.61 -4.80 -14.16
C MET A 77 -8.72 -4.44 -13.16
N HIS A 78 -8.64 -3.28 -12.51
CA HIS A 78 -9.55 -2.94 -11.40
C HIS A 78 -11.01 -2.78 -11.88
N PRO A 79 -12.04 -3.24 -11.14
CA PRO A 79 -13.44 -3.18 -11.59
C PRO A 79 -13.92 -1.77 -11.96
N THR A 80 -13.41 -0.74 -11.29
CA THR A 80 -13.79 0.67 -11.53
C THR A 80 -12.74 1.46 -12.32
N GLY A 81 -11.60 0.84 -12.65
CA GLY A 81 -10.50 1.49 -13.35
C GLY A 81 -10.48 1.10 -14.82
N SER A 82 -9.77 1.87 -15.64
CA SER A 82 -9.60 1.57 -17.07
C SER A 82 -8.36 0.72 -17.37
N GLY A 83 -7.69 0.17 -16.34
CA GLY A 83 -6.48 -0.62 -16.52
C GLY A 83 -5.80 -1.03 -15.21
N ARG A 84 -4.46 -0.96 -15.22
CA ARG A 84 -3.63 -1.27 -14.05
C ARG A 84 -3.70 -0.11 -13.06
N GLU A 85 -4.13 -0.43 -11.84
CA GLU A 85 -4.21 0.52 -10.73
C GLU A 85 -3.15 0.22 -9.67
N CYS A 86 -2.61 1.27 -9.07
CA CYS A 86 -1.68 1.19 -7.95
C CYS A 86 -2.17 2.08 -6.81
N ILE A 87 -2.34 1.52 -5.61
CA ILE A 87 -2.69 2.27 -4.40
C ILE A 87 -1.52 2.19 -3.42
N LYS A 88 -1.22 3.32 -2.78
CA LYS A 88 -0.36 3.35 -1.59
C LYS A 88 -1.21 3.60 -0.35
N ILE A 89 -1.10 2.71 0.64
CA ILE A 89 -1.76 2.82 1.93
C ILE A 89 -0.69 3.21 2.97
N PRO A 90 -0.87 4.27 3.75
CA PRO A 90 0.07 4.58 4.82
C PRO A 90 0.08 3.48 5.87
N ALA A 91 1.27 3.05 6.31
CA ALA A 91 1.41 2.11 7.41
C ALA A 91 0.77 2.67 8.70
N SER A 92 0.41 1.76 9.60
CA SER A 92 -0.13 2.09 10.91
C SER A 92 0.88 2.87 11.75
N ARG A 93 0.38 3.54 12.81
CA ARG A 93 1.25 4.27 13.72
C ARG A 93 2.07 3.28 14.54
N GLY A 94 3.40 3.41 14.48
CA GLY A 94 4.31 2.51 15.19
C GLY A 94 4.74 1.29 14.38
N PHE A 95 4.33 1.19 13.11
CA PHE A 95 4.89 0.21 12.19
C PHE A 95 6.42 0.32 12.16
N ASN A 96 7.06 -0.79 12.47
CA ASN A 96 8.50 -0.95 12.42
C ASN A 96 8.81 -2.13 11.50
N PRO A 97 9.51 -1.91 10.37
CA PRO A 97 9.82 -2.99 9.45
C PRO A 97 10.81 -4.02 10.02
N THR A 98 11.42 -3.81 11.20
CA THR A 98 12.43 -4.73 11.77
C THR A 98 11.88 -6.09 12.22
N ASN A 99 10.59 -6.37 12.06
CA ASN A 99 10.03 -7.73 12.25
C ASN A 99 10.22 -8.64 11.02
N VAL A 100 11.19 -8.37 10.14
CA VAL A 100 11.60 -9.34 9.12
C VAL A 100 12.57 -10.33 9.79
N VAL A 101 12.07 -11.52 10.13
CA VAL A 101 12.95 -12.66 10.42
C VAL A 101 13.59 -13.10 9.10
N LEU A 102 14.87 -12.73 8.97
CA LEU A 102 15.95 -13.14 8.03
C LEU A 102 15.56 -13.72 6.66
#